data_AF-A0A377YYM0-F1
#
_entry.id   AF-A0A377YYM0-F1
#
_cell.length_a   1.000
_cell.length_b   1.000
_cell.length_c   1.000
_cell.angle_alpha   90.00
_cell.angle_beta   90.00
_cell.angle_gamma   90.00
#
_symmetry.space_group_name_H-M   'P 1'
#
loop_
_entity.id
_entity.type
_entity.pdbx_description
1 polymer ?
#
loop_
_entity_poly.entity_id
_entity_poly.type
_entity_poly.pdbx_seq_one_letter_code
_entity_poly.pdbx_strand_id
1 'polypeptide(L)' 'MKPSVILYKTLPDDLLQRLEEHFSVTQVKNLRPETVSQHAEAFAQAEGLLGSSEKV' A
#
# COMPACT_ATOMS: atom_id res chain seq x y z
N MET A 1 -8.03 -2.18 15.66
CA MET A 1 -8.28 -2.02 14.21
C MET A 1 -6.92 -2.06 13.53
N LYS A 2 -6.67 -2.96 12.57
CA LYS A 2 -5.38 -3.03 11.90
C LYS A 2 -5.22 -1.78 11.01
N PRO A 3 -4.15 -0.99 11.16
CA PRO A 3 -3.88 0.13 10.26
C PRO A 3 -3.72 -0.38 8.83
N SER A 4 -4.37 0.27 7.86
CA SER A 4 -4.27 -0.09 6.44
C SER A 4 -3.26 0.81 5.75
N VAL A 5 -2.54 0.28 4.77
CA VAL A 5 -1.54 1.01 4.01
C VAL A 5 -1.61 0.63 2.53
N ILE A 6 -1.49 1.63 1.66
CA ILE A 6 -1.45 1.40 0.21
C ILE A 6 -0.01 1.29 -0.23
N LEU A 7 0.34 0.15 -0.84
CA LEU A 7 1.62 -0.05 -1.48
C LEU A 7 1.48 0.12 -2.99
N TYR A 8 2.03 1.20 -3.56
CA TYR A 8 1.91 1.46 -5.00
C TYR A 8 3.17 1.13 -5.83
N LYS A 9 4.21 0.60 -5.18
CA LYS A 9 5.48 0.25 -5.80
C LYS A 9 6.03 -1.04 -5.20
N THR A 10 6.92 -1.72 -5.92
CA THR A 10 7.58 -2.94 -5.43
C THR A 10 8.38 -2.65 -4.15
N LEU A 11 8.09 -3.43 -3.13
CA LEU A 11 8.75 -3.43 -1.83
C LEU A 11 9.35 -4.84 -1.64
N PRO A 12 10.55 -4.98 -1.05
CA PRO A 12 11.13 -6.30 -0.80
C PRO A 12 10.20 -7.16 0.05
N ASP A 13 10.14 -8.46 -0.25
CA ASP A 13 9.29 -9.42 0.45
C ASP A 13 9.49 -9.38 1.98
N ASP A 14 10.72 -9.17 2.45
CA ASP A 14 11.06 -9.11 3.87
C ASP A 14 10.34 -7.96 4.61
N LEU A 15 10.27 -6.79 3.97
CA LEU A 15 9.54 -5.65 4.50
C LEU A 15 8.03 -5.80 4.31
N LEU A 16 7.60 -6.45 3.22
CA LEU A 16 6.18 -6.69 2.93
C LEU A 16 5.58 -7.60 4.00
N GLN A 17 6.29 -8.70 4.32
CA GLN A 17 5.86 -9.68 5.29
C GLN A 17 5.69 -9.06 6.69
N ARG A 18 6.67 -8.26 7.13
CA ARG A 18 6.56 -7.49 8.38
C ARG A 18 5.39 -6.50 8.37
N LEU A 19 5.13 -5.91 7.21
CA LEU A 19 4.04 -4.95 7.05
C LEU A 19 2.69 -5.67 7.12
N GLU A 20 2.51 -6.82 6.48
CA GLU A 20 1.27 -7.62 6.53
C GLU A 20 0.97 -8.20 7.93
N GLU A 21 2.02 -8.53 8.69
CA GLU A 21 1.90 -8.99 10.07
C GLU A 21 1.23 -7.94 10.96
N HIS A 22 1.55 -6.66 10.78
CA HIS A 22 1.08 -5.55 11.62
C HIS A 22 0.00 -4.66 10.98
N PHE A 23 -0.05 -4.60 9.65
CA PHE A 23 -0.85 -3.68 8.84
C PHE A 23 -1.60 -4.44 7.73
N SER A 24 -2.65 -3.84 7.18
CA SER A 24 -3.35 -4.35 6.00
C SER A 24 -2.73 -3.74 4.74
N VAL A 25 -1.95 -4.51 3.99
CA VAL A 25 -1.21 -4.02 2.82
C VAL A 25 -2.02 -4.22 1.55
N THR A 26 -2.44 -3.12 0.92
CA THR A 26 -3.11 -3.18 -0.38
C THR A 26 -2.14 -2.78 -1.47
N GLN A 27 -1.74 -3.75 -2.30
CA GLN A 27 -0.85 -3.50 -3.43
C GLN A 27 -1.64 -2.96 -4.62
N VAL A 28 -1.28 -1.77 -5.09
CA VAL A 28 -1.85 -1.16 -6.30
C VAL A 28 -0.77 -0.99 -7.35
N LYS A 29 -1.01 -1.49 -8.56
CA LYS A 29 -0.01 -1.40 -9.65
C LYS A 29 0.29 0.02 -10.09
N ASN A 30 -0.67 0.94 -9.95
CA ASN A 30 -0.55 2.35 -10.36
C ASN A 30 -1.55 3.21 -9.58
N LEU A 31 -1.16 4.43 -9.23
CA LEU A 31 -2.02 5.47 -8.63
C LEU A 31 -2.95 6.15 -9.67
N ARG A 32 -3.48 5.37 -10.62
CA ARG A 32 -4.43 5.89 -11.60
C ARG A 32 -5.80 6.07 -10.94
N PRO A 33 -6.60 7.08 -11.35
CA PRO A 33 -7.93 7.31 -10.78
C PRO A 33 -8.83 6.08 -10.86
N GLU A 34 -8.71 5.26 -11.92
CA GLU A 34 -9.43 3.98 -12.04
C GLU A 34 -9.05 2.97 -10.94
N THR A 35 -7.75 2.80 -10.66
CA THR A 35 -7.27 1.91 -9.60
C THR A 35 -7.61 2.47 -8.22
N VAL A 36 -7.47 3.79 -8.04
CA VAL A 36 -7.84 4.46 -6.78
C VAL A 36 -9.33 4.31 -6.53
N SER A 37 -10.19 4.41 -7.54
CA SER A 37 -11.64 4.17 -7.40
C SER A 37 -11.97 2.70 -7.12
N GLN A 38 -11.30 1.75 -7.77
CA GLN A 38 -11.48 0.32 -7.47
C GLN A 38 -10.98 -0.06 -6.07
N HIS A 39 -9.93 0.61 -5.59
CA HIS A 39 -9.38 0.42 -4.25
C HIS A 39 -9.80 1.56 -3.31
N ALA A 40 -10.90 2.26 -3.58
CA ALA A 40 -11.27 3.48 -2.87
C ALA A 40 -11.46 3.24 -1.37
N GLU A 41 -12.03 2.08 -1.01
CA GLU A 41 -12.16 1.66 0.39
C GLU A 41 -10.80 1.44 1.04
N ALA A 42 -9.86 0.80 0.35
CA ALA A 42 -8.51 0.62 0.85
C ALA A 42 -7.77 1.97 0.98
N PHE A 43 -7.97 2.91 0.05
CA PHE A 43 -7.39 4.26 0.14
C PHE A 43 -8.03 5.09 1.25
N ALA A 44 -9.34 4.96 1.46
CA ALA A 44 -10.07 5.66 2.51
C ALA A 44 -9.73 5.12 3.90
N GLN A 45 -9.45 3.82 4.01
CA GLN A 45 -8.99 3.18 5.24
C GLN A 45 -7.48 3.25 5.44
N ALA A 46 -6.72 3.59 4.39
CA ALA A 46 -5.28 3.67 4.49
C ALA A 46 -4.85 4.89 5.30
N GLU A 47 -4.09 4.64 6.35
CA GLU A 47 -3.45 5.71 7.13
C GLU A 47 -2.22 6.28 6.43
N GLY A 48 -1.69 5.57 5.41
CA GLY A 48 -0.49 6.00 4.72
C GLY A 48 -0.32 5.36 3.33
N LEU A 49 0.35 6.11 2.47
CA LEU A 49 0.73 5.67 1.13
C LEU A 49 2.23 5.34 1.14
N LEU A 50 2.54 4.06 0.96
CA LEU A 50 3.91 3.54 0.95
C LEU A 50 4.37 3.37 -0.50
N GLY A 51 5.35 4.19 -0.86
CA GLY A 51 6.10 4.04 -2.10
C GLY A 51 7.55 3.92 -1.76
N SER A 52 8.20 2.86 -2.23
CA SER A 52 9.66 2.81 -2.23
C SER A 52 10.17 3.83 -3.26
N SER A 53 10.30 5.09 -2.85
CA SER A 53 11.07 6.06 -3.62
C SER A 53 12.52 5.58 -3.57
N GLU A 54 12.94 4.84 -4.60
CA GLU A 54 14.35 4.68 -4.93
C GLU A 54 14.91 6.07 -5.14
N LYS A 55 15.49 6.64 -4.08
CA LYS A 55 16.70 7.41 -4.23
C LYS A 55 17.75 6.59 -3.51
N VAL A 56 18.51 5.84 -4.33
CA VAL A 56 19.81 5.29 -3.94
C VAL A 56 20.67 6.36 -3.29
#